data_AF-A0A1I7GXY9-F1
#
_entry.id   AF-A0A1I7GXY9-F1
#
_cell.length_a   1.000
_cell.length_b   1.000
_cell.length_c   1.000
_cell.angle_alpha   90.00
_cell.angle_beta   90.00
_cell.angle_gamma   90.00
#
_symmetry.space_group_name_H-M   'P 1'
#
loop_
_entity.id
_entity.type
_entity.pdbx_description
1 polymer ?
#
loop_
_entity_poly.entity_id
_entity_poly.type
_entity_poly.pdbx_seq_one_letter_code
_entity_poly.pdbx_strand_id
1 'polypeptide(L)'
;MNDKKIDELQKLYDNSKVGALVQEICEYYATRDDYEDNSYQEEIEPHEVVESVYILFCLQSREQILDEFSLIQKKYPSLYTCVSALHNNLLVNMDYRLLEASSAQKIADYAKDTTSDEVLTHADTFSRSESSLSEAMDKFYSWLHSRILA
;
A
#
# COMPACT_ATOMS: atom_id res chain seq x y z
N MET A 1 18.84 -11.13 -11.65
CA MET A 1 18.42 -9.75 -11.36
C MET A 1 17.49 -9.66 -10.13
N ASN A 2 16.96 -10.79 -9.63
CA ASN A 2 16.12 -10.84 -8.43
C ASN A 2 16.93 -10.75 -7.12
N ASP A 3 18.10 -11.40 -7.04
CA ASP A 3 18.94 -11.47 -5.82
C ASP A 3 19.30 -10.11 -5.22
N LYS A 4 19.53 -9.10 -6.05
CA LYS A 4 19.88 -7.75 -5.59
C LYS A 4 18.68 -7.02 -4.97
N LYS A 5 17.47 -7.25 -5.47
CA LYS A 5 16.24 -6.68 -4.90
C LYS A 5 15.96 -7.31 -3.53
N ILE A 6 16.09 -8.63 -3.42
CA ILE A 6 15.91 -9.38 -2.17
C ILE A 6 16.94 -8.96 -1.10
N ASP A 7 18.22 -8.80 -1.48
CA ASP A 7 19.26 -8.28 -0.58
C ASP A 7 18.97 -6.83 -0.12
N GLU A 8 18.49 -5.97 -1.01
CA GLU A 8 18.06 -4.62 -0.66
C GLU A 8 16.82 -4.61 0.26
N LEU A 9 15.86 -5.52 0.04
CA LEU A 9 14.68 -5.69 0.89
C LEU A 9 15.05 -6.16 2.31
N GLN A 10 15.97 -7.12 2.44
CA GLN A 10 16.48 -7.55 3.75
C GLN A 10 17.11 -6.37 4.51
N LYS A 11 17.93 -5.56 3.84
CA LYS A 11 18.53 -4.34 4.42
C LYS A 11 17.52 -3.24 4.70
N LEU A 12 16.34 -3.27 4.09
CA LEU A 12 15.29 -2.30 4.31
C LEU A 12 14.60 -2.55 5.66
N TYR A 13 14.32 -3.80 6.03
CA TYR A 13 13.70 -4.12 7.33
C TYR A 13 14.53 -3.66 8.53
N ASP A 14 15.86 -3.68 8.40
CA ASP A 14 16.78 -3.20 9.45
C ASP A 14 16.86 -1.66 9.53
N ASN A 15 16.26 -0.92 8.60
CA ASN A 15 16.36 0.53 8.53
C ASN A 15 15.20 1.22 9.28
N SER A 16 15.48 1.63 10.51
CA SER A 16 14.56 2.34 11.40
C SER A 16 14.05 3.70 10.90
N LYS A 17 14.54 4.21 9.77
CA LYS A 17 14.05 5.44 9.14
C LYS A 17 12.94 5.21 8.12
N VAL A 18 12.57 3.96 7.87
CA VAL A 18 11.46 3.61 6.98
C VAL A 18 10.40 2.91 7.83
N GLY A 19 9.16 3.39 7.75
CA GLY A 19 8.04 2.83 8.49
C GLY A 19 7.56 1.52 7.89
N ALA A 20 6.90 0.71 8.71
CA ALA A 20 6.43 -0.63 8.33
C ALA A 20 5.56 -0.63 7.07
N LEU A 21 4.70 0.39 6.87
CA LEU A 21 3.89 0.51 5.66
C LEU A 21 4.74 0.59 4.39
N VAL A 22 5.79 1.43 4.38
CA VAL A 22 6.66 1.56 3.19
C VAL A 22 7.51 0.31 2.99
N GLN A 23 7.89 -0.37 4.08
CA GLN A 23 8.57 -1.67 4.01
C GLN A 23 7.67 -2.72 3.34
N GLU A 24 6.41 -2.84 3.77
CA GLU A 24 5.43 -3.77 3.21
C GLU A 24 5.13 -3.47 1.74
N ILE A 25 4.94 -2.19 1.37
CA ILE A 25 4.77 -1.79 -0.03
C ILE A 25 5.98 -2.21 -0.86
N CYS A 26 7.20 -1.99 -0.35
CA CYS A 26 8.41 -2.41 -1.05
C CYS A 26 8.48 -3.93 -1.22
N GLU A 27 8.11 -4.70 -0.19
CA GLU A 27 8.01 -6.16 -0.26
C GLU A 27 7.02 -6.59 -1.33
N TYR A 28 5.78 -6.11 -1.27
CA TYR A 28 4.71 -6.43 -2.20
C TYR A 28 5.14 -6.24 -3.66
N TYR A 29 5.68 -5.06 -4.00
CA TYR A 29 6.11 -4.78 -5.37
C TYR A 29 7.41 -5.51 -5.76
N ALA A 30 8.26 -5.90 -4.80
CA ALA A 30 9.48 -6.66 -5.09
C ALA A 30 9.20 -8.12 -5.39
N THR A 31 8.21 -8.71 -4.73
CA THR A 31 7.86 -10.13 -4.85
C THR A 31 6.76 -10.38 -5.88
N ARG A 32 6.02 -9.34 -6.33
CA ARG A 32 4.92 -9.45 -7.30
C ARG A 32 5.24 -10.25 -8.57
N ASP A 33 6.45 -10.10 -9.12
CA ASP A 33 6.86 -10.81 -10.34
C ASP A 33 7.04 -12.33 -10.11
N ASP A 34 7.27 -12.76 -8.86
CA ASP A 34 7.39 -14.18 -8.48
C ASP A 34 6.00 -14.84 -8.27
N TYR A 35 4.90 -14.08 -8.32
CA TYR A 35 3.50 -14.57 -8.21
C TYR A 35 2.86 -14.92 -9.58
N GLU A 36 3.60 -14.90 -10.69
CA GLU A 36 3.06 -15.29 -12.01
C GLU A 36 2.68 -16.79 -12.10
N ASP A 37 3.16 -17.63 -11.18
CA ASP A 37 2.58 -18.96 -10.96
C ASP A 37 1.33 -18.80 -10.10
N ASN A 38 0.16 -18.92 -10.73
CA ASN A 38 -1.20 -18.89 -10.15
C ASN A 38 -1.47 -19.94 -9.03
N SER A 39 -0.50 -20.31 -8.19
CA SER A 39 -0.58 -21.40 -7.21
C SER A 39 -1.09 -20.99 -5.82
N TYR A 40 -1.37 -19.70 -5.58
CA TYR A 40 -1.88 -19.20 -4.29
C TYR A 40 -3.18 -18.40 -4.43
N GLN A 41 -4.07 -18.86 -5.32
CA GLN A 41 -5.37 -18.24 -5.62
C GLN A 41 -6.41 -18.23 -4.48
N GLU A 42 -6.06 -18.65 -3.25
CA GLU A 42 -7.06 -18.79 -2.18
C GLU A 42 -7.14 -17.60 -1.19
N GLU A 43 -6.19 -16.64 -1.18
CA GLU A 43 -6.16 -15.63 -0.10
C GLU A 43 -5.80 -14.16 -0.48
N ILE A 44 -5.63 -13.79 -1.76
CA ILE A 44 -5.15 -12.43 -2.12
C ILE A 44 -6.24 -11.63 -2.83
N GLU A 45 -6.51 -10.40 -2.36
CA GLU A 45 -7.36 -9.43 -3.06
C GLU A 45 -6.86 -9.17 -4.49
N PRO A 46 -7.73 -8.76 -5.42
CA PRO A 46 -7.27 -8.26 -6.71
C PRO A 46 -6.19 -7.18 -6.54
N HIS A 47 -5.14 -7.22 -7.35
CA HIS A 47 -4.02 -6.24 -7.26
C HIS A 47 -4.51 -4.79 -7.24
N GLU A 48 -5.54 -4.48 -8.02
CA GLU A 48 -6.14 -3.15 -8.07
C GLU A 48 -6.71 -2.68 -6.72
N VAL A 49 -7.23 -3.61 -5.91
CA VAL A 49 -7.73 -3.33 -4.55
C VAL A 49 -6.56 -3.09 -3.61
N VAL A 50 -5.56 -3.97 -3.63
CA VAL A 50 -4.35 -3.84 -2.78
C VAL A 50 -3.64 -2.51 -3.04
N GLU A 51 -3.40 -2.18 -4.31
CA GLU A 51 -2.78 -0.90 -4.69
C GLU A 51 -3.64 0.30 -4.25
N SER A 52 -4.98 0.19 -4.34
CA SER A 52 -5.89 1.24 -3.88
C SER A 52 -5.82 1.45 -2.37
N VAL A 53 -5.70 0.38 -1.58
CA VAL A 53 -5.51 0.45 -0.13
C VAL A 53 -4.17 1.11 0.19
N TYR A 54 -3.07 0.67 -0.43
CA TYR A 54 -1.76 1.31 -0.22
C TYR A 54 -1.78 2.80 -0.55
N ILE A 55 -2.44 3.19 -1.64
CA ILE A 55 -2.62 4.59 -1.99
C ILE A 55 -3.37 5.34 -0.88
N LEU A 56 -4.52 4.83 -0.40
CA LEU A 56 -5.30 5.50 0.64
C LEU A 56 -4.49 5.72 1.93
N PHE A 57 -3.75 4.71 2.37
CA PHE A 57 -2.92 4.81 3.58
C PHE A 57 -1.69 5.69 3.38
N CYS A 58 -1.07 5.66 2.20
CA CYS A 58 0.00 6.59 1.86
C CYS A 58 -0.46 8.05 1.92
N LEU A 59 -1.70 8.33 1.53
CA LEU A 59 -2.25 9.69 1.54
C LEU A 59 -2.47 10.24 2.97
N GLN A 60 -2.68 9.37 3.97
CA GLN A 60 -2.88 9.79 5.37
C GLN A 60 -1.66 10.50 5.99
N SER A 61 -0.45 10.11 5.59
CA SER A 61 0.81 10.76 6.00
C SER A 61 1.71 11.04 4.80
N ARG A 62 1.14 11.66 3.76
CA ARG A 62 1.78 11.81 2.45
C ARG A 62 3.21 12.37 2.50
N GLU A 63 3.48 13.41 3.28
CA GLU A 63 4.82 14.01 3.35
C GLU A 63 5.86 13.02 3.89
N GLN A 64 5.56 12.38 5.01
CA GLN A 64 6.43 11.34 5.59
C GLN A 64 6.66 10.20 4.60
N ILE A 65 5.60 9.72 3.94
CA ILE A 65 5.69 8.61 2.99
C ILE A 65 6.55 8.97 1.77
N LEU A 66 6.42 10.20 1.25
CA LEU A 66 7.26 10.69 0.15
C LEU A 66 8.74 10.83 0.56
N ASP A 67 9.02 11.26 1.79
CA ASP A 67 10.38 11.31 2.33
C ASP A 67 10.98 9.91 2.46
N GLU A 68 10.19 8.95 2.92
CA GLU A 68 10.60 7.54 3.01
C GLU A 68 10.88 6.96 1.61
N PHE A 69 10.00 7.16 0.62
CA PHE A 69 10.27 6.72 -0.76
C PHE A 69 11.50 7.40 -1.38
N SER A 70 11.76 8.67 -1.05
CA SER A 70 12.98 9.36 -1.47
C SER A 70 14.23 8.75 -0.84
N LEU A 71 14.14 8.27 0.41
CA LEU A 71 15.19 7.50 1.05
C LEU A 71 15.39 6.15 0.35
N ILE A 72 14.31 5.46 -0.05
CA ILE A 72 14.39 4.21 -0.82
C ILE A 72 15.10 4.45 -2.14
N GLN A 73 14.71 5.47 -2.89
CA GLN A 73 15.37 5.85 -4.15
C GLN A 73 16.88 6.03 -3.99
N LYS A 74 17.30 6.65 -2.89
CA LYS A 74 18.72 6.94 -2.64
C LYS A 74 19.53 5.73 -2.18
N LYS A 75 18.96 4.88 -1.33
CA LYS A 75 19.69 3.79 -0.64
C LYS A 75 19.48 2.41 -1.25
N TYR A 76 18.31 2.18 -1.84
CA TYR A 76 17.87 0.89 -2.35
C TYR A 76 17.34 1.07 -3.78
N PRO A 77 18.22 1.46 -4.73
CA PRO A 77 17.79 1.84 -6.07
C PRO A 77 17.19 0.68 -6.86
N SER A 78 17.59 -0.57 -6.60
CA SER A 78 17.02 -1.74 -7.28
C SER A 78 15.59 -2.00 -6.79
N LEU A 79 15.38 -1.87 -5.48
CA LEU A 79 14.05 -1.96 -4.86
C LEU A 79 13.14 -0.80 -5.30
N TYR A 80 13.69 0.42 -5.37
CA TYR A 80 12.95 1.60 -5.82
C TYR A 80 12.34 1.44 -7.21
N THR A 81 13.00 0.72 -8.13
CA THR A 81 12.44 0.52 -9.48
C THR A 81 11.06 -0.12 -9.43
N CYS A 82 10.81 -1.03 -8.49
CA CYS A 82 9.53 -1.72 -8.33
C CYS A 82 8.42 -0.80 -7.84
N VAL A 83 8.72 0.13 -6.92
CA VAL A 83 7.74 1.05 -6.31
C VAL A 83 7.66 2.41 -7.02
N SER A 84 8.51 2.65 -8.03
CA SER A 84 8.65 3.96 -8.69
C SER A 84 7.35 4.46 -9.32
N ALA A 85 6.52 3.57 -9.85
CA ALA A 85 5.21 3.92 -10.40
C ALA A 85 4.25 4.45 -9.33
N LEU A 86 4.16 3.78 -8.18
CA LEU A 86 3.37 4.22 -7.04
C LEU A 86 3.89 5.55 -6.49
N HIS A 87 5.20 5.68 -6.28
CA HIS A 87 5.80 6.92 -5.79
C HIS A 87 5.50 8.10 -6.72
N ASN A 88 5.65 7.91 -8.03
CA ASN A 88 5.31 8.93 -9.03
C ASN A 88 3.81 9.28 -9.00
N ASN A 89 2.94 8.29 -8.83
CA ASN A 89 1.50 8.52 -8.73
C ASN A 89 1.15 9.39 -7.50
N LEU A 90 1.79 9.14 -6.36
CA LEU A 90 1.65 9.95 -5.15
C LEU A 90 2.19 11.37 -5.34
N LEU A 91 3.29 11.56 -6.09
CA LEU A 91 3.91 12.86 -6.36
C LEU A 91 3.10 13.73 -7.33
N VAL A 92 2.66 13.16 -8.47
CA VAL A 92 2.07 13.91 -9.60
C VAL A 92 0.68 14.45 -9.27
N ASN A 93 -0.09 13.74 -8.45
CA ASN A 93 -1.42 14.17 -8.05
C ASN A 93 -1.34 15.22 -6.94
N MET A 94 -1.08 16.48 -7.34
CA MET A 94 -1.09 17.64 -6.45
C MET A 94 -2.47 17.87 -5.80
N ASP A 95 -3.56 17.52 -6.50
CA ASP A 95 -4.87 17.35 -5.88
C ASP A 95 -5.09 15.85 -5.58
N TYR A 96 -4.73 15.46 -4.37
CA TYR A 96 -4.82 14.07 -3.94
C TYR A 96 -6.28 13.57 -3.85
N ARG A 97 -7.28 14.46 -3.86
CA ARG A 97 -8.70 14.10 -3.71
C ARG A 97 -9.21 13.22 -4.86
N LEU A 98 -8.70 13.43 -6.07
CA LEU A 98 -9.06 12.58 -7.22
C LEU A 98 -8.48 11.17 -7.06
N LEU A 99 -7.25 11.07 -6.58
CA LEU A 99 -6.58 9.80 -6.32
C LEU A 99 -7.26 9.05 -5.17
N GLU A 100 -7.57 9.76 -4.09
CA GLU A 100 -8.33 9.26 -2.94
C GLU A 100 -9.72 8.75 -3.35
N ALA A 101 -10.50 9.56 -4.08
CA ALA A 101 -11.84 9.17 -4.54
C ALA A 101 -11.79 7.96 -5.49
N SER A 102 -10.84 7.94 -6.42
CA SER A 102 -10.68 6.80 -7.34
C SER A 102 -10.29 5.52 -6.60
N SER A 103 -9.39 5.59 -5.63
CA SER A 103 -8.99 4.41 -4.84
C SER A 103 -10.14 3.92 -3.95
N ALA A 104 -10.86 4.84 -3.31
CA ALA A 104 -12.03 4.49 -2.49
C ALA A 104 -13.14 3.84 -3.32
N GLN A 105 -13.40 4.34 -4.54
CA GLN A 105 -14.39 3.74 -5.43
C GLN A 105 -14.01 2.30 -5.82
N LYS A 106 -12.74 2.05 -6.18
CA LYS A 106 -12.27 0.70 -6.53
C LYS A 106 -12.44 -0.30 -5.38
N ILE A 107 -12.18 0.12 -4.14
CA ILE A 107 -12.38 -0.71 -2.96
C ILE A 107 -13.88 -0.92 -2.70
N ALA A 108 -14.70 0.12 -2.84
CA ALA A 108 -16.15 0.04 -2.67
C ALA A 108 -16.81 -0.89 -3.72
N ASP A 109 -16.34 -0.86 -4.97
CA ASP A 109 -16.84 -1.74 -6.03
C ASP A 109 -16.50 -3.22 -5.77
N TYR A 110 -15.43 -3.48 -5.00
CA TYR A 110 -15.02 -4.82 -4.60
C TYR A 110 -15.76 -5.30 -3.33
N ALA A 111 -16.11 -4.41 -2.42
CA ALA A 111 -16.77 -4.72 -1.16
C ALA A 111 -18.30 -4.69 -1.28
N LYS A 112 -18.99 -5.71 -0.77
CA LYS A 112 -20.45 -5.77 -0.82
C LYS A 112 -21.09 -4.68 0.05
N ASP A 113 -22.16 -4.08 -0.45
CA ASP A 113 -22.97 -3.07 0.24
C ASP A 113 -22.14 -1.94 0.89
N THR A 114 -21.02 -1.57 0.25
CA THR A 114 -20.05 -0.61 0.78
C THR A 114 -19.94 0.58 -0.16
N THR A 115 -19.97 1.79 0.41
CA THR A 115 -19.81 3.04 -0.33
C THR A 115 -18.38 3.58 -0.27
N SER A 116 -18.00 4.43 -1.23
CA SER A 116 -16.71 5.13 -1.19
C SER A 116 -16.54 5.96 0.09
N ASP A 117 -17.62 6.58 0.57
CA ASP A 117 -17.59 7.40 1.79
C ASP A 117 -17.34 6.55 3.04
N GLU A 118 -17.90 5.34 3.10
CA GLU A 118 -17.60 4.39 4.18
C GLU A 118 -16.13 3.93 4.14
N VAL A 119 -15.59 3.64 2.95
CA VAL A 119 -14.16 3.30 2.77
C VAL A 119 -13.28 4.43 3.31
N LEU A 120 -13.53 5.66 2.90
CA LEU A 120 -12.75 6.83 3.35
C LEU A 120 -12.89 7.05 4.86
N THR A 121 -14.10 6.90 5.40
CA THR A 121 -14.36 7.05 6.84
C THR A 121 -13.59 6.00 7.65
N HIS A 122 -13.57 4.75 7.19
CA HIS A 122 -12.85 3.68 7.86
C HIS A 122 -11.33 3.87 7.78
N ALA A 123 -10.80 4.25 6.61
CA ALA A 123 -9.38 4.57 6.46
C ALA A 123 -8.95 5.70 7.41
N ASP A 124 -9.66 6.83 7.42
CA ASP A 124 -9.36 7.96 8.32
C ASP A 124 -9.50 7.56 9.81
N THR A 125 -10.57 6.84 10.16
CA THR A 125 -10.82 6.42 11.55
C THR A 125 -9.71 5.51 12.06
N PHE A 126 -9.31 4.50 11.28
CA PHE A 126 -8.28 3.56 11.70
C PHE A 126 -6.90 4.20 11.73
N SER A 127 -6.57 5.06 10.77
CA SER A 127 -5.30 5.79 10.80
C SER A 127 -5.15 6.73 12.00
N ARG A 128 -6.28 7.20 12.58
CA ARG A 128 -6.28 8.01 13.80
C ARG A 128 -6.32 7.20 15.09
N SER A 129 -6.80 5.96 15.05
CA SER A 129 -6.98 5.13 16.25
C SER A 129 -5.81 4.21 16.54
N GLU A 130 -5.07 3.78 15.52
CA GLU A 130 -3.94 2.86 15.67
C GLU A 130 -2.60 3.57 15.88
N SER A 131 -1.59 2.84 16.32
CA SER A 131 -0.29 3.42 16.67
C SER A 131 0.63 3.62 15.44
N SER A 132 0.31 2.96 14.33
CA SER A 132 1.01 3.11 13.06
C SER A 132 0.06 2.94 11.87
N LEU A 133 0.44 3.44 10.69
CA LEU A 133 -0.33 3.24 9.46
C LEU A 133 -0.39 1.77 9.03
N SER A 134 0.60 0.95 9.38
CA SER A 134 0.60 -0.49 9.10
C SER A 134 -0.51 -1.20 9.90
N GLU A 135 -0.57 -0.95 11.21
CA GLU A 135 -1.63 -1.50 12.08
C GLU A 135 -3.02 -1.00 11.65
N ALA A 136 -3.11 0.28 11.25
CA ALA A 136 -4.35 0.85 10.74
C ALA A 136 -4.81 0.14 9.45
N MET A 137 -3.87 -0.21 8.58
CA MET A 137 -4.14 -0.94 7.36
C MET A 137 -4.54 -2.40 7.62
N ASP A 138 -3.89 -3.09 8.57
CA ASP A 138 -4.30 -4.45 8.99
C ASP A 138 -5.75 -4.47 9.49
N LYS A 139 -6.11 -3.46 10.29
CA LYS A 139 -7.48 -3.29 10.80
C LYS A 139 -8.46 -2.96 9.68
N PHE A 140 -8.02 -2.18 8.68
CA PHE A 140 -8.81 -1.89 7.49
C PHE A 140 -9.06 -3.15 6.66
N TYR A 141 -8.04 -3.98 6.41
CA TYR A 141 -8.21 -5.26 5.73
C TYR A 141 -9.15 -6.19 6.48
N SER A 142 -9.02 -6.27 7.82
CA SER A 142 -9.95 -7.05 8.65
C SER A 142 -11.41 -6.61 8.47
N TRP A 143 -11.66 -5.30 8.39
CA TRP A 143 -12.99 -4.76 8.08
C TRP A 143 -13.41 -5.09 6.64
N LEU A 144 -12.52 -4.90 5.66
CA LEU A 144 -12.81 -5.15 4.25
C LEU A 144 -13.19 -6.63 4.01
N HIS A 145 -12.44 -7.56 4.60
CA HIS A 145 -12.73 -9.00 4.56
C HIS A 145 -14.10 -9.34 5.13
N SER A 146 -14.50 -8.66 6.21
CA SER A 146 -15.84 -8.84 6.79
C SER A 146 -16.97 -8.43 5.84
N ARG A 147 -16.71 -7.58 4.84
CA ARG A 147 -17.67 -7.17 3.81
C ARG A 147 -17.70 -8.10 2.59
N ILE A 148 -16.65 -8.89 2.39
CA ILE A 148 -16.54 -9.81 1.24
C ILE A 148 -17.06 -11.20 1.61
N LEU A 149 -16.86 -11.61 2.86
CA LEU A 149 -17.28 -12.92 3.38
C LEU A 149 -18.75 -12.94 3.88
N ALA A 150 -19.47 -11.81 3.83
CA ALA A 150 -20.85 -11.64 4.31
C ALA A 150 -21.90 -11.67 3.18
#